data_AF-A0A9P6ZHA6-F1
#
_entry.id   AF-A0A9P6ZHA6-F1
#
_cell.length_a   1.000
_cell.length_b   1.000
_cell.length_c   1.000
_cell.angle_alpha   90.00
_cell.angle_beta   90.00
_cell.angle_gamma   90.00
#
_symmetry.space_group_name_H-M   'P 1'
#
loop_
_entity.id
_entity.type
_entity.pdbx_description
1 polymer ?
#
loop_
_entity_poly.entity_id
_entity_poly.type
_entity_poly.pdbx_seq_one_letter_code
_entity_poly.pdbx_strand_id
1 'polypeptide(L)'
;DNDSYKTNVKKQIKDWHSAISQRKNQEWIIVHVVRSDIKTTDRKFFNMKSSVLDKTMADLNIDKRDRCVQLSWTAGDHSPVIWTDLVNKIKDGLLSALDSSVSRREEEVRRSESQKQMPGWNFCTLASSFEGVKLFEDALHQYNELEVSFIQVLREKNMSWFGSLIQPVDNDDSMPLLGSR
;
A
#
# COMPACT_ATOMS: atom_id res chain seq x y z
N ASP A 1 -6.36 -14.01 -31.61
CA ASP A 1 -7.70 -13.73 -32.18
C ASP A 1 -8.77 -13.98 -31.11
N ASN A 2 -10.05 -13.78 -31.44
CA ASN A 2 -11.15 -13.89 -30.49
C ASN A 2 -11.41 -15.32 -29.98
N ASP A 3 -11.10 -16.34 -30.78
CA ASP A 3 -11.37 -17.73 -30.44
C ASP A 3 -10.30 -18.30 -29.50
N SER A 4 -9.02 -17.95 -29.73
CA SER A 4 -7.94 -18.22 -28.78
C SER A 4 -8.17 -17.55 -27.42
N TYR A 5 -8.70 -16.30 -27.44
CA TYR A 5 -9.04 -15.59 -26.21
C TYR A 5 -10.09 -16.34 -25.37
N LYS A 6 -11.19 -16.75 -26.01
CA LYS A 6 -12.28 -17.46 -25.33
C LYS A 6 -11.86 -18.82 -24.79
N THR A 7 -11.02 -19.54 -25.53
CA THR A 7 -10.67 -20.93 -25.22
C THR A 7 -9.64 -21.02 -24.09
N ASN A 8 -8.60 -20.17 -24.13
CA ASN A 8 -7.45 -20.32 -23.23
C ASN A 8 -7.12 -19.05 -22.44
N VAL A 9 -6.99 -17.91 -23.13
CA VAL A 9 -6.42 -16.69 -22.51
C VAL A 9 -7.33 -16.12 -21.42
N LYS A 10 -8.66 -16.15 -21.62
CA LYS A 10 -9.63 -15.67 -20.63
C LYS A 10 -9.50 -16.40 -19.30
N LYS A 11 -9.32 -17.72 -19.33
CA LYS A 11 -9.14 -18.53 -18.12
C LYS A 11 -7.82 -18.16 -17.43
N GLN A 12 -6.73 -18.10 -18.20
CA GLN A 12 -5.41 -17.75 -17.66
C GLN A 12 -5.40 -16.39 -16.97
N ILE A 13 -6.00 -15.36 -17.60
CA ILE A 13 -6.09 -14.02 -17.01
C ILE A 13 -6.91 -14.05 -15.72
N LYS A 14 -8.04 -14.78 -15.69
CA LYS A 14 -8.87 -14.89 -14.49
C LYS A 14 -8.16 -15.61 -13.34
N ASP A 15 -7.48 -16.71 -13.64
CA ASP A 15 -6.74 -17.49 -12.64
C ASP A 15 -5.60 -16.64 -12.04
N TRP A 16 -4.85 -15.91 -12.89
CA TRP A 16 -3.82 -14.96 -12.45
C TRP A 16 -4.39 -13.81 -11.62
N HIS A 17 -5.47 -13.18 -12.10
CA HIS A 17 -6.13 -12.07 -11.40
C HIS A 17 -6.63 -12.50 -10.02
N SER A 18 -7.19 -13.71 -9.91
CA SER A 18 -7.60 -14.30 -8.63
C SER A 18 -6.40 -14.48 -7.69
N ALA A 19 -5.29 -15.02 -8.18
CA ALA A 19 -4.08 -15.22 -7.39
C ALA A 19 -3.49 -13.91 -6.85
N ILE A 20 -3.55 -12.82 -7.63
CA ILE A 20 -3.08 -11.50 -7.19
C ILE A 20 -4.07 -10.85 -6.22
N SER A 21 -5.36 -10.96 -6.49
CA SER A 21 -6.42 -10.34 -5.68
C SER A 21 -6.54 -10.95 -4.28
N GLN A 22 -6.00 -12.16 -4.06
CA GLN A 22 -5.91 -12.76 -2.72
C GLN A 22 -4.95 -12.01 -1.78
N ARG A 23 -4.00 -11.26 -2.34
CA ARG A 23 -3.04 -10.47 -1.56
C ARG A 23 -3.61 -9.07 -1.33
N LYS A 24 -3.51 -8.59 -0.08
CA LYS A 24 -3.89 -7.22 0.24
C LYS A 24 -2.93 -6.23 -0.43
N ASN A 25 -3.48 -5.09 -0.85
CA ASN A 25 -2.75 -3.93 -1.37
C ASN A 25 -1.88 -4.23 -2.61
N GLN A 26 -2.35 -5.10 -3.50
CA GLN A 26 -1.69 -5.31 -4.80
C GLN A 26 -2.32 -4.40 -5.86
N GLU A 27 -1.46 -3.65 -6.55
CA GLU A 27 -1.84 -2.99 -7.79
C GLU A 27 -1.40 -3.84 -8.98
N TRP A 28 -2.20 -3.83 -10.04
CA TRP A 28 -1.99 -4.63 -11.24
C TRP A 28 -2.51 -3.91 -12.47
N ILE A 29 -1.91 -4.24 -13.61
CA ILE A 29 -2.25 -3.72 -14.93
C ILE A 29 -2.18 -4.89 -15.92
N ILE A 30 -3.08 -4.90 -16.89
CA ILE A 30 -3.05 -5.86 -18.01
C ILE A 30 -2.67 -5.12 -19.28
N VAL A 31 -1.60 -5.61 -19.91
CA VAL A 31 -1.09 -5.05 -21.17
C VAL A 31 -1.43 -6.01 -22.31
N HIS A 32 -2.29 -5.56 -23.22
CA HIS A 32 -2.61 -6.25 -24.45
C HIS A 32 -1.65 -5.80 -25.55
N VAL A 33 -0.65 -6.64 -25.87
CA VAL A 33 0.34 -6.32 -26.90
C VAL A 33 -0.16 -6.77 -28.27
N VAL A 34 -0.27 -5.83 -29.20
CA VAL A 34 -0.63 -6.07 -30.60
C VAL A 34 0.59 -5.81 -31.46
N ARG A 35 1.04 -6.81 -32.23
CA ARG A 35 2.13 -6.62 -33.17
C ARG A 35 1.61 -6.18 -34.54
N SER A 36 2.07 -5.03 -35.03
CA SER A 36 1.56 -4.43 -36.27
C SER A 36 2.26 -4.95 -37.54
N ASP A 37 3.34 -5.73 -37.40
CA ASP A 37 4.06 -6.39 -38.50
C ASP A 37 3.28 -7.58 -39.09
N ILE A 38 2.35 -8.14 -38.31
CA ILE A 38 1.38 -9.12 -38.79
C ILE A 38 0.25 -8.35 -39.47
N LYS A 39 0.36 -8.13 -40.79
CA LYS A 39 -0.76 -7.66 -41.61
C LYS A 39 -1.91 -8.66 -41.52
N THR A 40 -2.77 -8.52 -40.53
CA THR A 40 -4.12 -9.08 -40.60
C THR A 40 -4.82 -8.29 -41.70
N THR A 41 -4.91 -8.89 -42.88
CA THR A 41 -5.67 -8.42 -44.04
C THR A 41 -6.93 -7.69 -43.58
N ASP A 42 -7.11 -6.49 -44.11
CA ASP A 42 -8.27 -5.61 -43.94
C ASP A 42 -9.55 -6.37 -43.58
N ARG A 43 -9.88 -6.37 -42.28
CA ARG A 43 -11.23 -6.62 -41.77
C ARG A 43 -11.71 -5.43 -40.92
N LYS A 44 -11.43 -4.23 -41.41
CA LYS A 44 -12.38 -3.13 -41.24
C LYS A 44 -13.43 -3.43 -42.32
N PHE A 45 -14.68 -3.77 -42.04
CA PHE A 45 -15.72 -2.78 -41.74
C PHE A 45 -17.06 -3.38 -41.24
N PHE A 46 -17.19 -4.71 -40.98
CA PHE A 46 -18.54 -5.32 -40.78
C PHE A 46 -18.74 -6.34 -39.66
N ASN A 47 -17.82 -6.51 -38.70
CA ASN A 47 -18.11 -7.33 -37.52
C ASN A 47 -18.12 -6.48 -36.26
N MET A 48 -19.33 -6.11 -35.84
CA MET A 48 -19.72 -5.46 -34.58
C MET A 48 -19.47 -6.38 -33.37
N LYS A 49 -18.35 -7.11 -33.36
CA LYS A 49 -17.92 -7.98 -32.26
C LYS A 49 -16.87 -7.22 -31.47
N SER A 50 -17.21 -6.93 -30.21
CA SER A 50 -16.31 -6.43 -29.17
C SER A 50 -14.90 -7.05 -29.29
N SER A 51 -13.88 -6.20 -29.29
CA SER A 51 -12.47 -6.56 -29.38
C SER A 51 -12.06 -7.49 -28.22
N VAL A 52 -10.95 -8.21 -28.38
CA VAL A 52 -10.34 -8.97 -27.28
C VAL A 52 -10.05 -8.05 -26.10
N LEU A 53 -9.61 -6.82 -26.38
CA LEU A 53 -9.38 -5.79 -25.36
C LEU A 53 -10.70 -5.42 -24.65
N ASP A 54 -11.75 -5.11 -25.41
CA ASP A 54 -13.06 -4.73 -24.87
C ASP A 54 -13.65 -5.82 -23.95
N LYS A 55 -13.50 -7.09 -24.34
CA LYS A 55 -13.93 -8.23 -23.51
C LYS A 55 -13.10 -8.34 -22.24
N THR A 56 -11.79 -8.14 -22.34
CA THR A 56 -10.88 -8.15 -21.19
C THR A 56 -11.21 -7.03 -20.21
N MET A 57 -11.48 -5.82 -20.72
CA MET A 57 -11.94 -4.68 -19.92
C MET A 57 -13.27 -4.98 -19.22
N ALA A 58 -14.25 -5.50 -19.95
CA ALA A 58 -15.56 -5.85 -19.39
C ALA A 58 -15.48 -6.95 -18.30
N ASP A 59 -14.53 -7.89 -18.44
CA ASP A 59 -14.34 -8.97 -17.48
C ASP A 59 -13.58 -8.52 -16.21
N LEU A 60 -12.79 -7.44 -16.25
CA LEU A 60 -11.76 -7.15 -15.21
C LEU A 60 -11.82 -5.75 -14.60
N ASN A 61 -12.33 -4.73 -15.32
CA ASN A 61 -12.50 -3.37 -14.78
C ASN A 61 -13.79 -3.27 -13.94
N ILE A 62 -13.96 -4.15 -12.96
CA ILE A 62 -15.19 -4.26 -12.13
C ILE A 62 -15.31 -3.07 -11.16
N ASP A 63 -14.18 -2.52 -10.71
CA ASP A 63 -14.07 -1.39 -9.79
C ASP A 63 -14.14 -0.02 -10.47
N LYS A 64 -14.57 0.04 -11.75
CA LYS A 64 -14.52 1.23 -12.63
C LYS A 64 -13.11 1.81 -12.81
N ARG A 65 -12.05 1.15 -12.34
CA ARG A 65 -10.68 1.57 -12.63
C ARG A 65 -10.26 1.01 -13.97
N ASP A 66 -9.60 1.85 -14.74
CA ASP A 66 -9.14 1.45 -16.07
C ASP A 66 -7.75 0.82 -16.00
N ARG A 67 -7.71 -0.50 -15.77
CA ARG A 67 -6.46 -1.26 -15.52
C ARG A 67 -5.94 -2.02 -16.74
N CYS A 68 -6.60 -1.90 -17.89
CA CYS A 68 -6.20 -2.56 -19.13
C CYS A 68 -5.66 -1.53 -20.12
N VAL A 69 -4.62 -1.87 -20.88
CA VAL A 69 -4.04 -1.00 -21.91
C VAL A 69 -3.60 -1.79 -23.11
N GLN A 70 -3.74 -1.20 -24.30
CA GLN A 70 -3.23 -1.78 -25.53
C GLN A 70 -1.89 -1.15 -25.90
N LEU A 71 -0.90 -1.99 -26.19
CA LEU A 71 0.40 -1.58 -26.70
C LEU A 71 0.53 -2.06 -28.15
N SER A 72 0.49 -1.13 -29.10
CA SER A 72 0.66 -1.45 -30.53
C SER A 72 2.15 -1.38 -30.88
N TRP A 73 2.82 -2.53 -30.87
CA TRP A 73 4.26 -2.64 -31.05
C TRP A 73 4.63 -3.00 -32.50
N THR A 74 5.48 -2.18 -33.12
CA THR A 74 6.09 -2.41 -34.43
C THR A 74 7.58 -2.67 -34.27
N ALA A 75 8.09 -3.72 -34.90
CA ALA A 75 9.54 -3.96 -34.93
C ALA A 75 10.25 -2.80 -35.65
N GLY A 76 11.18 -2.13 -34.96
CA GLY A 76 11.94 -0.99 -35.48
C GLY A 76 11.33 0.39 -35.23
N ASP A 77 10.14 0.47 -34.63
CA ASP A 77 9.58 1.73 -34.16
C ASP A 77 9.87 1.90 -32.66
N HIS A 78 10.63 2.95 -32.33
CA HIS A 78 10.97 3.32 -30.96
C HIS A 78 10.30 4.63 -30.55
N SER A 79 9.21 5.01 -31.22
CA SER A 79 8.47 6.21 -30.87
C SER A 79 8.03 6.15 -29.40
N PRO A 80 8.40 7.15 -28.58
CA PRO A 80 8.03 7.19 -27.17
C PRO A 80 6.51 7.29 -26.98
N VAL A 81 5.78 7.75 -28.01
CA VAL A 81 4.32 7.90 -28.01
C VAL A 81 3.60 6.57 -27.75
N ILE A 82 4.17 5.44 -28.22
CA ILE A 82 3.60 4.10 -28.04
C ILE A 82 3.48 3.73 -26.56
N TRP A 83 4.40 4.25 -25.74
CA TRP A 83 4.49 3.92 -24.31
C TRP A 83 3.69 4.87 -23.42
N THR A 84 3.24 6.01 -23.95
CA THR A 84 2.58 7.07 -23.17
C THR A 84 1.42 6.56 -22.33
N ASP A 85 0.50 5.81 -22.93
CA ASP A 85 -0.69 5.32 -22.23
C ASP A 85 -0.35 4.28 -21.16
N LEU A 86 0.61 3.40 -21.44
CA LEU A 86 1.10 2.43 -20.46
C LEU A 86 1.78 3.15 -19.28
N VAL A 87 2.63 4.12 -19.57
CA VAL A 87 3.34 4.91 -18.55
C VAL A 87 2.35 5.69 -17.69
N ASN A 88 1.31 6.28 -18.28
CA ASN A 88 0.28 6.99 -17.52
C ASN A 88 -0.47 6.04 -16.58
N LYS A 89 -0.88 4.85 -17.05
CA LYS A 89 -1.52 3.86 -16.16
C LYS A 89 -0.60 3.35 -15.06
N ILE A 90 0.70 3.21 -15.33
CA ILE A 90 1.68 2.86 -14.30
C ILE A 90 1.75 3.96 -13.24
N LYS A 91 1.77 5.24 -13.65
CA LYS A 91 1.76 6.37 -12.71
C LYS A 91 0.49 6.38 -11.87
N ASP A 92 -0.68 6.20 -12.49
CA ASP A 92 -1.97 6.17 -11.79
C ASP A 92 -2.03 4.99 -10.80
N GLY A 93 -1.56 3.82 -11.21
CA GLY A 93 -1.46 2.64 -10.34
C GLY A 93 -0.50 2.88 -9.16
N LEU A 94 0.64 3.53 -9.40
CA LEU A 94 1.59 3.86 -8.34
C LEU A 94 1.02 4.86 -7.32
N LEU A 95 0.31 5.89 -7.79
CA LEU A 95 -0.37 6.85 -6.92
C LEU A 95 -1.42 6.15 -6.06
N SER A 96 -2.26 5.30 -6.66
CA SER A 96 -3.24 4.50 -5.93
C SER A 96 -2.61 3.57 -4.89
N ALA A 97 -1.49 2.91 -5.23
CA ALA A 97 -0.75 2.07 -4.29
C ALA A 97 -0.24 2.88 -3.10
N LEU A 98 0.30 4.07 -3.37
CA LEU A 98 0.85 4.96 -2.35
C LEU A 98 -0.25 5.47 -1.42
N ASP A 99 -1.36 5.97 -1.96
CA ASP A 99 -2.52 6.42 -1.19
C ASP A 99 -3.03 5.30 -0.27
N SER A 100 -3.20 4.10 -0.82
CA SER A 100 -3.63 2.92 -0.06
C SER A 100 -2.63 2.55 1.05
N SER A 101 -1.32 2.71 0.78
CA SER A 101 -0.29 2.48 1.79
C SER A 101 -0.28 3.54 2.88
N VAL A 102 -0.57 4.80 2.55
CA VAL A 102 -0.65 5.91 3.51
C VAL A 102 -1.87 5.73 4.40
N SER A 103 -3.07 5.55 3.82
CA SER A 103 -4.30 5.34 4.60
C SER A 103 -4.21 4.12 5.51
N ARG A 104 -3.53 3.05 5.08
CA ARG A 104 -3.27 1.89 5.96
C ARG A 104 -2.37 2.26 7.13
N ARG A 105 -1.29 3.01 6.90
CA ARG A 105 -0.41 3.46 7.99
C ARG A 105 -1.16 4.37 8.95
N GLU A 106 -1.97 5.30 8.45
CA GLU A 106 -2.81 6.17 9.28
C GLU A 106 -3.78 5.35 10.14
N GLU A 107 -4.41 4.31 9.58
CA GLU A 107 -5.28 3.41 10.33
C GLU A 107 -4.49 2.61 11.38
N GLU A 108 -3.30 2.13 11.05
CA GLU A 108 -2.41 1.42 11.97
C GLU A 108 -1.99 2.33 13.13
N VAL A 109 -1.67 3.59 12.85
CA VAL A 109 -1.40 4.64 13.85
C VAL A 109 -2.64 4.86 14.70
N ARG A 110 -3.81 5.15 14.11
CA ARG A 110 -5.06 5.37 14.87
C ARG A 110 -5.43 4.18 15.75
N ARG A 111 -5.28 2.95 15.23
CA ARG A 111 -5.51 1.71 15.98
C ARG A 111 -4.53 1.60 17.14
N SER A 112 -3.26 1.92 16.89
CA SER A 112 -2.21 2.03 17.90
C SER A 112 -2.58 3.03 18.99
N GLU A 113 -3.08 4.21 18.62
CA GLU A 113 -3.48 5.24 19.57
C GLU A 113 -4.66 4.81 20.43
N SER A 114 -5.64 4.10 19.86
CA SER A 114 -6.79 3.57 20.62
C SER A 114 -6.40 2.54 21.69
N GLN A 115 -5.20 1.97 21.59
CA GLN A 115 -4.65 0.99 22.52
C GLN A 115 -3.63 1.57 23.51
N LYS A 116 -3.43 2.89 23.53
CA LYS A 116 -2.52 3.58 24.47
C LYS A 116 -2.78 3.24 25.95
N GLN A 117 -4.00 2.81 26.30
CA GLN A 117 -4.38 2.43 27.67
C GLN A 117 -4.21 0.93 27.98
N MET A 118 -3.82 0.10 27.02
CA MET A 118 -3.61 -1.34 27.26
C MET A 118 -2.21 -1.62 27.81
N PRO A 119 -2.08 -2.45 28.87
CA PRO A 119 -0.79 -2.91 29.37
C PRO A 119 0.01 -3.62 28.26
N GLY A 120 1.28 -3.22 28.06
CA GLY A 120 2.17 -3.78 27.02
C GLY A 120 2.22 -3.00 25.70
N TRP A 121 1.51 -1.88 25.59
CA TRP A 121 1.60 -0.97 24.44
C TRP A 121 2.96 -0.24 24.41
N ASN A 122 3.74 -0.40 23.34
CA ASN A 122 5.08 0.20 23.22
C ASN A 122 5.02 1.53 22.44
N PHE A 123 5.14 2.64 23.16
CA PHE A 123 5.15 3.99 22.59
C PHE A 123 6.36 4.26 21.68
N CYS A 124 7.52 3.67 21.99
CA CYS A 124 8.77 3.85 21.24
C CYS A 124 8.67 3.34 19.80
N THR A 125 7.89 2.28 19.56
CA THR A 125 7.68 1.74 18.20
C THR A 125 7.03 2.74 17.25
N LEU A 126 6.19 3.64 17.76
CA LEU A 126 5.51 4.65 16.96
C LEU A 126 6.47 5.79 16.60
N ALA A 127 7.22 6.31 17.57
CA ALA A 127 8.20 7.36 17.35
C ALA A 127 9.36 6.91 16.42
N SER A 128 9.85 5.68 16.59
CA SER A 128 10.87 5.11 15.68
C SER A 128 10.35 4.90 14.25
N SER A 129 9.04 4.70 14.07
CA SER A 129 8.46 4.55 12.73
C SER A 129 8.43 5.88 11.96
N PHE A 130 8.13 7.00 12.63
CA PHE A 130 8.19 8.35 12.05
C PHE A 130 9.62 8.77 11.71
N GLU A 131 10.58 8.43 12.58
CA GLU A 131 12.01 8.63 12.30
C GLU A 131 12.47 7.83 11.07
N GLY A 132 12.02 6.56 10.94
CA GLY A 132 12.34 5.71 9.80
C GLY A 132 11.84 6.22 8.44
N VAL A 133 10.81 7.07 8.41
CA VAL A 133 10.30 7.74 7.21
C VAL A 133 10.75 9.21 7.09
N LYS A 134 11.68 9.65 7.95
CA LYS A 134 12.25 11.01 8.02
C LYS A 134 11.24 12.13 8.33
N LEU A 135 10.15 11.81 9.02
CA LEU A 135 9.17 12.78 9.51
C LEU A 135 9.54 13.19 10.95
N PHE A 136 10.60 13.99 11.09
CA PHE A 136 11.18 14.30 12.40
C PHE A 136 10.29 15.17 13.29
N GLU A 137 9.54 16.11 12.72
CA GLU A 137 8.60 16.95 13.47
C GLU A 137 7.46 16.12 14.07
N ASP A 138 6.92 15.18 13.30
CA ASP A 138 5.87 14.26 13.77
C ASP A 138 6.42 13.31 14.84
N ALA A 139 7.66 12.83 14.69
CA ALA A 139 8.34 12.03 15.70
C ALA A 139 8.54 12.82 17.01
N LEU A 140 9.00 14.08 16.93
CA LEU A 140 9.20 14.95 18.08
C LEU A 140 7.87 15.22 18.82
N HIS A 141 6.80 15.48 18.08
CA HIS A 141 5.48 15.66 18.68
C HIS A 141 5.05 14.44 19.49
N GLN A 142 5.27 13.23 18.97
CA GLN A 142 4.98 11.99 19.70
C GLN A 142 5.86 11.83 20.96
N TYR A 143 7.14 12.23 20.91
CA TYR A 143 7.99 12.21 22.12
C TYR A 143 7.51 13.18 23.20
N ASN A 144 7.03 14.37 22.83
CA ASN A 144 6.48 15.32 23.79
C ASN A 144 5.20 14.80 24.46
N GLU A 145 4.30 14.17 23.69
CA GLU A 145 3.09 13.52 24.23
C GLU A 145 3.43 12.37 25.19
N LEU A 146 4.50 11.62 24.90
CA LEU A 146 5.01 10.59 25.81
C LEU A 146 5.53 11.18 27.12
N GLU A 147 6.29 12.27 27.06
CA GLU A 147 6.80 12.97 28.24
C GLU A 147 5.65 13.48 29.12
N VAL A 148 4.63 14.09 28.51
CA VAL A 148 3.42 14.55 29.22
C VAL A 148 2.70 13.37 29.90
N SER A 149 2.50 12.27 29.19
CA SER A 149 1.87 11.05 29.73
C SER A 149 2.68 10.46 30.88
N PHE A 150 4.02 10.45 30.78
CA PHE A 150 4.92 9.97 31.82
C PHE A 150 4.83 10.84 33.09
N ILE A 151 4.86 12.17 32.94
CA ILE A 151 4.72 13.12 34.05
C ILE A 151 3.35 12.97 34.74
N GLN A 152 2.29 12.77 33.95
CA GLN A 152 0.94 12.57 34.49
C GLN A 152 0.88 11.31 35.36
N VAL A 153 1.41 10.19 34.88
CA VAL A 153 1.44 8.93 35.62
C VAL A 153 2.30 9.03 36.89
N LEU A 154 3.44 9.73 36.84
CA LEU A 154 4.26 10.02 38.02
C LEU A 154 3.48 10.80 39.09
N ARG A 155 2.66 11.78 38.68
CA ARG A 155 1.88 12.63 39.59
C ARG A 155 0.71 11.87 40.22
N GLU A 156 0.00 11.08 39.42
CA GLU A 156 -1.20 10.36 39.86
C GLU A 156 -0.88 9.12 40.72
N LYS A 157 0.38 8.66 40.73
CA LYS A 157 0.84 7.40 41.38
C LYS A 157 -0.01 6.18 41.00
N ASN A 158 -0.77 6.26 39.93
CA ASN A 158 -1.65 5.20 39.45
C ASN A 158 -0.85 4.33 38.48
N MET A 159 -0.06 3.43 39.07
CA MET A 159 0.92 2.60 38.35
C MET A 159 0.48 1.15 38.24
N SER A 160 -0.81 0.90 37.97
CA SER A 160 -1.30 -0.45 37.68
C SER A 160 -0.62 -1.08 36.45
N TRP A 161 -0.01 -0.26 35.58
CA TRP A 161 0.59 -0.67 34.31
C TRP A 161 2.13 -0.65 34.26
N PHE A 162 2.80 0.20 35.06
CA PHE A 162 4.27 0.26 35.15
C PHE A 162 4.87 -0.75 36.14
N GLY A 163 4.02 -1.47 36.88
CA GLY A 163 4.44 -2.16 38.09
C GLY A 163 4.87 -1.15 39.17
N SER A 164 5.38 -1.67 40.29
CA SER A 164 6.08 -0.83 41.26
C SER A 164 7.37 -0.32 40.63
N LEU A 165 7.31 0.85 40.00
CA LEU A 165 8.50 1.53 39.50
C LEU A 165 9.44 1.74 40.70
N ILE A 166 10.56 1.02 40.65
CA ILE A 166 11.67 1.13 41.58
C ILE A 166 11.22 0.74 43.00
N GLN A 167 11.05 -0.56 43.23
CA GLN A 167 11.21 -1.10 44.58
C GLN A 167 12.73 -1.10 44.85
N PRO A 168 13.23 -0.29 45.78
CA PRO A 168 14.62 -0.35 46.17
C PRO A 168 14.87 -1.77 46.68
N VAL A 169 15.68 -2.52 45.94
CA VAL A 169 16.21 -3.80 46.41
C VAL A 169 17.41 -3.50 47.31
N ASP A 170 17.73 -4.40 48.23
CA ASP A 170 18.96 -4.26 49.01
C ASP A 170 20.16 -4.11 48.03
N ASN A 171 20.94 -3.03 48.18
CA ASN A 171 21.99 -2.52 47.25
C ASN A 171 21.54 -1.72 46.01
N ASP A 172 20.31 -1.19 45.94
CA ASP A 172 19.92 -0.26 44.87
C ASP A 172 20.58 1.13 45.06
N ASP A 173 21.58 1.43 44.22
CA ASP A 173 22.35 2.68 44.20
C ASP A 173 21.67 3.80 43.39
N SER A 174 20.51 3.56 42.78
CA SER A 174 19.75 4.55 42.02
C SER A 174 18.95 5.52 42.90
N MET A 175 18.80 5.19 44.19
CA MET A 175 18.04 5.98 45.18
C MET A 175 18.47 7.47 45.30
N PRO A 176 19.76 7.85 45.23
CA PRO A 176 20.19 9.25 45.23
C PRO A 176 19.82 10.01 43.96
N LEU A 177 19.60 9.33 42.83
CA LEU A 177 19.19 9.94 41.56
C LEU A 177 17.69 10.22 41.50
N LEU A 178 16.92 9.53 42.36
CA LEU A 178 15.47 9.63 42.47
C LEU A 178 15.05 10.51 43.66
N GLY A 179 15.99 10.77 44.58
CA GLY A 179 15.84 11.67 45.71
C GLY A 179 16.09 13.13 45.33
N SER A 180 15.03 13.81 44.93
CA SER A 180 14.85 15.27 44.92
C SER A 180 15.87 16.13 44.15
N ARG A 181 15.37 16.72 43.06
CA ARG A 181 15.18 18.18 43.06
C ARG A 181 13.80 18.53 42.52
#